data_AF-A0A349YHS0-F1
#
_entry.id   AF-A0A349YHS0-F1
#
_cell.length_a   1.000
_cell.length_b   1.000
_cell.length_c   1.000
_cell.angle_alpha   90.00
_cell.angle_beta   90.00
_cell.angle_gamma   90.00
#
_symmetry.space_group_name_H-M   'P 1'
#
loop_
_entity.id
_entity.type
_entity.pdbx_description
1 polymer ?
#
loop_
_entity_poly.entity_id
_entity_poly.type
_entity_poly.pdbx_seq_one_letter_code
_entity_poly.pdbx_strand_id
1 'polypeptide(L)'
;KHFDDRIRNTLVKCENYIKYDLSGKGHFSQQDRMYYLDQKAPTVPRCRTETKFNVWLGGETYKKTCPVEIERLQTLPDGYTEFGMNEDGSIVKMPKTRRFEAIGNGWTVDMIAWIFSFMKF
;
A
#
# COMPACT_ATOMS: atom_id res chain seq x y z
N LYS A 1 20.41 2.31 10.62
CA LYS A 1 19.70 1.07 10.20
C LYS A 1 20.58 0.38 9.16
N HIS A 2 20.91 -0.88 9.36
CA HIS A 2 21.67 -1.68 8.39
C HIS A 2 20.73 -2.11 7.25
N PHE A 3 21.17 -1.94 6.00
CA PHE A 3 20.45 -2.42 4.81
C PHE A 3 20.81 -3.89 4.59
N ASP A 4 19.80 -4.73 4.47
CA ASP A 4 19.94 -6.19 4.46
C ASP A 4 20.75 -6.67 3.25
N ASP A 5 21.86 -7.37 3.52
CA ASP A 5 22.76 -7.89 2.49
C ASP A 5 22.05 -8.82 1.50
N ARG A 6 21.01 -9.56 1.93
CA ARG A 6 20.22 -10.43 1.04
C ARG A 6 19.47 -9.63 0.01
N ILE A 7 18.93 -8.48 0.41
CA ILE A 7 18.30 -7.54 -0.52
C ILE A 7 19.37 -7.07 -1.49
N ARG A 8 20.48 -6.51 -0.99
CA ARG A 8 21.58 -5.97 -1.82
C ARG A 8 22.05 -6.95 -2.89
N ASN A 9 22.26 -8.21 -2.52
CA ASN A 9 22.82 -9.24 -3.38
C ASN A 9 21.83 -9.79 -4.42
N THR A 10 20.52 -9.55 -4.27
CA THR A 10 19.48 -10.14 -5.13
C THR A 10 18.61 -9.09 -5.83
N LEU A 11 19.00 -7.81 -5.83
CA LEU A 11 18.24 -6.74 -6.49
C LEU A 11 18.14 -6.98 -7.99
N VAL A 12 16.91 -7.07 -8.48
CA VAL A 12 16.58 -7.10 -9.91
C VAL A 12 15.64 -5.93 -10.21
N LYS A 13 16.11 -4.99 -11.03
CA LYS A 13 15.31 -3.86 -11.50
C LYS A 13 14.28 -4.34 -12.52
N CYS A 14 13.02 -3.98 -12.32
CA CYS A 14 11.94 -4.13 -13.29
C CYS A 14 11.44 -2.73 -13.69
N GLU A 15 10.43 -2.65 -14.55
CA GLU A 15 9.85 -1.38 -15.02
C GLU A 15 9.22 -0.56 -13.88
N ASN A 16 8.33 -1.16 -13.09
CA ASN A 16 7.58 -0.45 -12.04
C ASN A 16 8.17 -0.55 -10.63
N TYR A 17 9.09 -1.50 -10.40
CA TYR A 17 9.63 -1.80 -9.08
C TYR A 17 10.98 -2.50 -9.17
N ILE A 18 11.68 -2.58 -8.03
CA ILE A 18 12.81 -3.48 -7.80
C ILE A 18 12.31 -4.68 -7.01
N LYS A 19 12.66 -5.89 -7.44
CA LYS A 19 12.43 -7.13 -6.67
C LYS A 19 13.73 -7.65 -6.07
N TYR A 20 13.61 -8.38 -4.99
CA TYR A 20 14.70 -9.05 -4.29
C TYR A 20 14.19 -10.38 -3.74
N ASP A 21 15.09 -11.22 -3.21
CA ASP A 21 14.70 -12.50 -2.61
C ASP A 21 15.26 -12.63 -1.20
N LEU A 22 14.38 -12.43 -0.21
CA LEU A 22 14.72 -12.64 1.20
C LEU A 22 14.73 -14.13 1.59
N SER A 23 14.02 -14.96 0.83
CA SER A 23 13.74 -16.36 1.17
C SER A 23 14.72 -17.34 0.54
N GLY A 24 15.43 -16.93 -0.51
CA GLY A 24 16.29 -17.78 -1.33
C GLY A 24 15.52 -18.78 -2.21
N LYS A 25 14.18 -18.64 -2.33
CA LYS A 25 13.32 -19.56 -3.07
C LYS A 25 13.08 -19.17 -4.53
N GLY A 26 13.47 -17.96 -4.94
CA GLY A 26 13.31 -17.46 -6.30
C GLY A 26 11.89 -17.07 -6.71
N HIS A 27 10.94 -16.98 -5.77
CA HIS A 27 9.53 -16.67 -6.08
C HIS A 27 9.21 -15.17 -6.16
N PHE A 28 10.09 -14.28 -5.64
CA PHE A 28 9.92 -12.82 -5.67
C PHE A 28 8.52 -12.36 -5.26
N SER A 29 8.13 -12.77 -4.05
CA SER A 29 6.78 -12.54 -3.52
C SER A 29 6.46 -11.05 -3.42
N GLN A 30 5.19 -10.67 -3.29
CA GLN A 30 4.79 -9.25 -3.29
C GLN A 30 5.51 -8.43 -2.20
N GLN A 31 5.82 -9.03 -1.05
CA GLN A 31 6.54 -8.38 0.04
C GLN A 31 8.04 -8.16 -0.24
N ASP A 32 8.57 -8.83 -1.27
CA ASP A 32 9.96 -8.72 -1.71
C ASP A 32 10.09 -7.76 -2.90
N ARG A 33 9.27 -6.69 -2.89
CA ARG A 33 9.21 -5.66 -3.94
C ARG A 33 9.25 -4.27 -3.34
N MET A 34 9.98 -3.38 -4.01
CA MET A 34 10.10 -1.96 -3.72
C MET A 34 9.70 -1.16 -4.97
N TYR A 35 8.55 -0.49 -4.93
CA TYR A 35 8.00 0.25 -6.07
C TYR A 35 8.67 1.62 -6.22
N TYR A 36 8.84 2.07 -7.47
CA TYR A 36 9.36 3.41 -7.72
C TYR A 36 8.30 4.49 -7.47
N LEU A 37 8.74 5.68 -7.07
CA LEU A 37 7.86 6.80 -6.74
C LEU A 37 7.14 7.40 -7.96
N ASP A 38 7.79 7.33 -9.12
CA ASP A 38 7.37 7.89 -10.41
C ASP A 38 6.62 6.89 -11.29
N GLN A 39 6.43 5.65 -10.81
CA GLN A 39 5.80 4.57 -11.55
C GLN A 39 4.47 4.14 -10.91
N LYS A 40 3.79 3.19 -11.55
CA LYS A 40 2.49 2.70 -11.07
C LYS A 40 2.62 1.98 -9.73
N ALA A 41 1.76 2.36 -8.79
CA ALA A 41 1.58 1.67 -7.53
C ALA A 41 1.01 0.25 -7.73
N PRO A 42 1.30 -0.71 -6.82
CA PRO A 42 0.60 -1.97 -6.77
C PRO A 42 -0.84 -1.82 -6.32
N THR A 43 -1.64 -2.85 -6.57
CA THR A 43 -2.91 -3.04 -5.89
C THR A 43 -2.70 -3.08 -4.38
N VAL A 44 -3.45 -2.27 -3.65
CA VAL A 44 -3.46 -2.21 -2.18
C VAL A 44 -4.12 -3.48 -1.64
N PRO A 45 -3.39 -4.39 -0.97
CA PRO A 45 -4.02 -5.59 -0.42
C PRO A 45 -4.77 -5.24 0.87
N ARG A 46 -5.82 -5.99 1.19
CA ARG A 46 -6.49 -5.97 2.52
C ARG A 46 -5.49 -6.17 3.67
N CYS A 47 -4.61 -7.16 3.52
CA CYS A 47 -3.77 -7.64 4.62
C CYS A 47 -2.28 -7.40 4.37
N ARG A 48 -1.57 -7.03 5.44
CA ARG A 48 -0.12 -6.82 5.46
C ARG A 48 0.36 -5.82 4.40
N THR A 49 -0.43 -4.80 4.12
CA THR A 49 -0.11 -3.74 3.16
C THR A 49 1.25 -3.11 3.46
N GLU A 50 1.55 -2.88 4.74
CA GLU A 50 2.82 -2.32 5.18
C GLU A 50 4.06 -3.17 4.88
N THR A 51 3.92 -4.48 4.62
CA THR A 51 5.06 -5.32 4.17
C THR A 51 5.01 -5.58 2.67
N LYS A 52 3.85 -5.44 2.04
CA LYS A 52 3.60 -5.75 0.62
C LYS A 52 3.67 -4.52 -0.29
N PHE A 53 3.72 -3.33 0.29
CA PHE A 53 3.82 -2.07 -0.43
C PHE A 53 4.98 -1.26 0.15
N ASN A 54 6.19 -1.62 -0.27
CA ASN A 54 7.41 -0.87 0.02
C ASN A 54 7.70 0.09 -1.15
N VAL A 55 8.21 1.28 -0.84
CA VAL A 55 8.56 2.30 -1.84
C VAL A 55 10.05 2.56 -1.79
N TRP A 56 10.69 2.49 -2.96
CA TRP A 56 12.11 2.78 -3.13
C TRP A 56 12.36 4.29 -3.05
N LEU A 57 13.30 4.70 -2.19
CA LEU A 57 13.70 6.10 -2.04
C LEU A 57 15.09 6.39 -2.64
N GLY A 58 15.76 5.39 -3.19
CA GLY A 58 17.11 5.51 -3.75
C GLY A 58 18.20 4.96 -2.85
N GLY A 59 19.35 4.63 -3.46
CA GLY A 59 20.54 4.15 -2.76
C GLY A 59 20.32 2.80 -2.07
N GLU A 60 20.27 2.82 -0.74
CA GLU A 60 19.94 1.66 0.12
C GLU A 60 18.77 2.00 1.06
N THR A 61 17.88 2.87 0.59
CA THR A 61 16.78 3.41 1.39
C THR A 61 15.44 3.09 0.75
N TYR A 62 14.53 2.54 1.56
CA TYR A 62 13.14 2.34 1.21
C TYR A 62 12.24 2.66 2.40
N LYS A 63 10.97 2.94 2.13
CA LYS A 63 9.96 3.16 3.17
C LYS A 63 8.82 2.15 3.03
N LYS A 64 8.12 1.94 4.14
CA LYS A 64 6.81 1.29 4.17
C LYS A 64 5.74 2.36 4.08
N THR A 65 4.69 2.11 3.32
CA THR A 65 3.59 3.07 3.19
C THR A 65 2.83 3.25 4.51
N CYS A 66 2.30 4.46 4.71
CA CYS A 66 1.40 4.79 5.82
C CYS A 66 -0.06 4.83 5.35
N PRO A 67 -1.05 4.76 6.26
CA PRO A 67 -2.45 4.80 5.89
C PRO A 67 -2.83 6.03 5.05
N VAL A 68 -2.32 7.21 5.38
CA VAL A 68 -2.62 8.46 4.65
C VAL A 68 -2.13 8.42 3.21
N GLU A 69 -0.96 7.84 2.95
CA GLU A 69 -0.46 7.66 1.58
C GLU A 69 -1.38 6.73 0.76
N ILE A 70 -1.92 5.70 1.42
CA ILE A 70 -2.83 4.75 0.79
C ILE A 70 -4.24 5.32 0.62
N GLU A 71 -4.71 6.18 1.54
CA GLU A 71 -5.94 6.96 1.39
C GLU A 71 -5.86 7.84 0.15
N ARG A 72 -4.81 8.65 0.03
CA ARG A 72 -4.56 9.49 -1.15
C ARG A 72 -4.48 8.67 -2.44
N LEU A 73 -3.81 7.51 -2.40
CA LEU A 73 -3.73 6.62 -3.56
C LEU A 73 -5.11 6.10 -4.00
N GLN A 74 -6.03 5.89 -3.07
CA GLN A 74 -7.42 5.52 -3.34
C GLN A 74 -8.36 6.73 -3.49
N THR A 75 -7.80 7.93 -3.66
CA THR A 75 -8.53 9.20 -3.83
C THR A 75 -9.46 9.53 -2.65
N LEU A 76 -9.10 9.07 -1.45
CA LEU A 76 -9.77 9.41 -0.20
C LEU A 76 -9.13 10.66 0.43
N PRO A 77 -9.92 11.46 1.17
CA PRO A 77 -9.38 12.54 2.01
C PRO A 77 -8.38 12.02 3.05
N ASP A 78 -7.44 12.88 3.43
CA ASP A 78 -6.50 12.58 4.51
C ASP A 78 -7.24 12.29 5.83
N GLY A 79 -6.93 11.14 6.45
CA GLY A 79 -7.56 10.76 7.71
C GLY A 79 -8.96 10.16 7.56
N TYR A 80 -9.43 9.88 6.34
CA TYR A 80 -10.76 9.30 6.10
C TYR A 80 -11.04 8.04 6.93
N THR A 81 -10.02 7.22 7.17
CA THR A 81 -10.15 5.99 7.97
C THR A 81 -9.64 6.13 9.41
N GLU A 82 -9.34 7.34 9.88
CA GLU A 82 -8.74 7.53 11.21
C GLU A 82 -9.67 7.15 12.36
N PHE A 83 -10.98 7.27 12.17
CA PHE A 83 -11.99 6.95 13.18
C PHE A 83 -13.02 5.96 12.64
N GLY A 84 -13.60 5.18 13.55
CA GLY A 84 -14.70 4.26 13.28
C GLY A 84 -15.68 4.23 14.46
N MET A 85 -16.80 3.54 14.29
CA MET A 85 -17.85 3.44 15.29
C MET A 85 -17.99 1.99 15.76
N ASN A 86 -18.07 1.80 17.07
CA ASN A 86 -18.38 0.51 17.68
C ASN A 86 -19.89 0.23 17.65
N GLU A 87 -20.29 -1.00 18.00
CA GLU A 87 -21.71 -1.41 18.07
C GLU A 87 -22.53 -0.60 19.07
N ASP A 88 -21.89 -0.07 20.12
CA ASP A 88 -22.50 0.81 21.12
C ASP A 88 -22.62 2.28 20.68
N GLY A 89 -22.18 2.60 19.46
CA GLY A 89 -22.17 3.96 18.91
C GLY A 89 -20.95 4.80 19.32
N SER A 90 -20.02 4.26 20.11
CA SER A 90 -18.81 4.99 20.50
C SER A 90 -17.85 5.19 19.33
N ILE A 91 -17.32 6.42 19.18
CA ILE A 91 -16.31 6.74 18.17
C ILE A 91 -14.93 6.40 18.73
N VAL A 92 -14.19 5.58 17.99
CA VAL A 92 -12.86 5.10 18.36
C VAL A 92 -11.84 5.35 17.26
N LYS A 93 -10.60 5.65 17.65
CA LYS A 93 -9.49 5.80 16.70
C LYS A 93 -9.09 4.43 16.15
N MET A 94 -8.99 4.32 14.83
CA MET A 94 -8.69 3.07 14.15
C MET A 94 -7.20 2.72 14.18
N PRO A 95 -6.85 1.48 14.58
CA PRO A 95 -5.50 0.98 14.44
C PRO A 95 -5.05 0.96 12.98
N LYS A 96 -3.75 1.20 12.73
CA LYS A 96 -3.15 1.20 11.38
C LYS A 96 -3.57 0.00 10.52
N THR A 97 -3.58 -1.19 11.11
CA THR A 97 -3.96 -2.42 10.41
C THR A 97 -5.41 -2.41 9.96
N ARG A 98 -6.34 -1.92 10.78
CA ARG A 98 -7.77 -1.83 10.42
C ARG A 98 -8.02 -0.80 9.33
N ARG A 99 -7.26 0.30 9.34
CA ARG A 99 -7.25 1.30 8.26
C ARG A 99 -6.87 0.66 6.93
N PHE A 100 -5.79 -0.13 6.89
CA PHE A 100 -5.41 -0.86 5.68
C PHE A 100 -6.42 -1.92 5.25
N GLU A 101 -7.06 -2.63 6.19
CA GLU A 101 -8.11 -3.59 5.85
C GLU A 101 -9.31 -2.92 5.19
N ALA A 102 -9.73 -1.77 5.70
CA ALA A 102 -10.83 -0.99 5.12
C ALA A 102 -10.48 -0.49 3.72
N ILE A 103 -9.31 0.13 3.55
CA ILE A 103 -8.91 0.71 2.26
C ILE A 103 -8.62 -0.38 1.22
N GLY A 104 -7.98 -1.49 1.62
CA GLY A 104 -7.64 -2.58 0.72
C GLY A 104 -8.84 -3.40 0.24
N ASN A 105 -9.98 -3.34 0.94
CA ASN A 105 -11.26 -3.88 0.49
C ASN A 105 -12.14 -2.84 -0.23
N GLY A 106 -11.71 -1.58 -0.25
CA GLY A 106 -12.46 -0.47 -0.82
C GLY A 106 -12.22 -0.28 -2.33
N TRP A 107 -12.66 0.87 -2.81
CA TRP A 107 -12.55 1.28 -4.21
C TRP A 107 -11.80 2.61 -4.30
N THR A 108 -11.22 2.89 -5.47
CA THR A 108 -10.75 4.24 -5.80
C THR A 108 -11.97 5.13 -6.01
N VAL A 109 -12.18 6.10 -5.11
CA VAL A 109 -13.38 6.96 -5.07
C VAL A 109 -13.66 7.64 -6.41
N ASP A 110 -12.66 8.28 -7.01
CA ASP A 110 -12.84 9.01 -8.27
C ASP A 110 -13.32 8.10 -9.40
N MET A 111 -12.90 6.82 -9.38
CA MET A 111 -13.32 5.87 -10.39
C MET A 111 -14.78 5.44 -10.23
N ILE A 112 -15.23 5.23 -8.99
CA ILE A 112 -16.64 4.92 -8.73
C ILE A 112 -17.52 6.13 -9.03
N ALA A 113 -17.09 7.34 -8.65
CA ALA A 113 -17.80 8.58 -9.00
C ALA A 113 -17.93 8.75 -10.51
N TRP A 114 -16.86 8.48 -11.27
CA TRP A 114 -16.89 8.48 -12.73
C TRP A 114 -17.88 7.45 -13.29
N ILE A 115 -17.89 6.21 -12.80
CA ILE A 115 -18.86 5.19 -13.23
C ILE A 115 -20.30 5.64 -12.96
N PHE A 116 -20.56 6.17 -11.76
CA PHE A 116 -21.90 6.63 -11.37
C PHE A 116 -22.39 7.84 -12.17
N SER A 117 -21.48 8.63 -12.74
CA SER A 117 -21.84 9.76 -13.61
C SER A 117 -22.62 9.36 -14.87
N PHE A 118 -22.56 8.08 -15.28
CA PHE A 118 -23.30 7.56 -16.43
C PHE A 118 -24.65 6.93 -16.06
N MET A 119 -24.98 6.83 -14.77
CA MET A 119 -26.26 6.26 -14.33
C MET A 119 -27.42 7.19 -14.70
N LYS A 120 -28.46 6.62 -15.31
CA LYS A 120 -29.72 7.32 -15.56
C LYS A 120 -30.69 6.96 -14.45
N PHE A 121 -31.24 7.97 -13.78
CA PHE A 121 -32.27 7.84 -12.76
C PHE A 121 -33.65 8.14 -13.37
#